data_AF-A0AAW2TF81-F1
#
_entry.id   AF-A0AAW2TF81-F1
#
_cell.length_a   1.000
_cell.length_b   1.000
_cell.length_c   1.000
_cell.angle_alpha   90.00
_cell.angle_beta   90.00
_cell.angle_gamma   90.00
#
_symmetry.space_group_name_H-M   'P 1'
#
loop_
_entity.id
_entity.type
_entity.pdbx_description
1 polymer ?
#
loop_
_entity_poly.entity_id
_entity_poly.type
_entity_poly.pdbx_seq_one_letter_code
_entity_poly.pdbx_strand_id
1 'polypeptide(L)'
;MCNLEKIFPPSFFDSIEHLIVHLPYEARVGNELLKLHYWGPSAEVTTFQCYFVNSYNFHTKHYNVGKSTFNCGVCVKSSSYTNTDSDFYGILEEVIQLDYPLIPNMQIVLFKCRWVDPVRSMKVHPRYHLVDVNFKKVYQKNESFILAQQAVQVYYTEYPSMKRNKVDWQAVCKIKTRRVIDDSWWTEVAFQEDETVPTPQVLTRTRL
;
A
#
# COMPACT_ATOMS: atom_id res chain seq x y z
N MET A 1 6.57 -16.49 27.82
CA MET A 1 5.53 -15.74 27.09
C MET A 1 6.13 -14.39 26.75
N CYS A 2 6.42 -14.17 25.47
CA CYS A 2 7.23 -13.03 25.03
C CYS A 2 6.38 -11.79 24.75
N ASN A 3 6.89 -10.63 25.19
CA ASN A 3 6.20 -9.34 25.20
C ASN A 3 5.98 -8.71 23.81
N LEU A 4 6.10 -9.47 22.71
CA LEU A 4 5.78 -8.96 21.37
C LEU A 4 4.30 -8.51 21.29
N GLU A 5 3.41 -9.14 22.08
CA GLU A 5 1.98 -8.79 22.22
C GLU A 5 1.74 -7.38 22.80
N LYS A 6 2.77 -6.77 23.43
CA LYS A 6 2.68 -5.41 23.98
C LYS A 6 3.10 -4.34 22.98
N ILE A 7 3.85 -4.72 21.94
CA ILE A 7 4.42 -3.78 20.96
C ILE A 7 3.55 -3.74 19.71
N PHE A 8 2.93 -4.85 19.34
CA PHE A 8 2.12 -4.96 18.14
C PHE A 8 0.66 -5.34 18.46
N PRO A 9 -0.32 -4.80 17.71
CA PRO A 9 -1.73 -5.15 17.90
C PRO A 9 -1.95 -6.66 17.71
N PRO A 10 -2.92 -7.28 18.41
CA PRO A 10 -3.19 -8.72 18.32
C PRO A 10 -3.38 -9.25 16.90
N SER A 11 -3.86 -8.42 15.97
CA SER A 11 -4.13 -8.83 14.60
C SER A 11 -2.94 -8.64 13.63
N PHE A 12 -1.86 -8.00 14.08
CA PHE A 12 -0.55 -8.07 13.43
C PHE A 12 0.07 -9.47 13.57
N PHE A 13 -0.31 -10.20 14.62
CA PHE A 13 0.15 -11.57 14.83
C PHE A 13 -0.40 -12.53 13.78
N ASP A 14 -1.60 -12.36 13.24
CA ASP A 14 -2.10 -13.25 12.17
C ASP A 14 -1.19 -13.20 10.91
N SER A 15 -0.55 -12.05 10.66
CA SER A 15 0.37 -11.84 9.53
C SER A 15 1.81 -12.26 9.84
N ILE A 16 2.28 -12.02 11.06
CA ILE A 16 3.61 -12.42 11.53
C ILE A 16 3.68 -13.90 11.89
N GLU A 17 2.62 -14.52 12.41
CA GLU A 17 2.53 -15.98 12.62
C GLU A 17 2.65 -16.69 11.28
N HIS A 18 1.99 -16.21 10.22
CA HIS A 18 2.20 -16.76 8.89
C HIS A 18 3.65 -16.56 8.40
N LEU A 19 4.33 -15.47 8.77
CA LEU A 19 5.74 -15.28 8.44
C LEU A 19 6.69 -16.18 9.25
N ILE A 20 6.42 -16.33 10.55
CA ILE A 20 7.15 -17.23 11.45
C ILE A 20 6.86 -18.69 11.11
N VAL A 21 5.77 -19.00 10.41
CA VAL A 21 5.42 -20.36 9.92
C VAL A 21 5.86 -20.61 8.47
N HIS A 22 6.03 -19.58 7.63
CA HIS A 22 6.56 -19.72 6.25
C HIS A 22 8.07 -19.49 6.08
N LEU A 23 8.71 -18.61 6.86
CA LEU A 23 10.18 -18.51 6.92
C LEU A 23 10.91 -19.81 7.41
N PRO A 24 10.30 -20.72 8.21
CA PRO A 24 10.86 -22.03 8.55
C PRO A 24 10.93 -23.02 7.41
N TYR A 25 10.20 -22.81 6.31
CA TYR A 25 10.34 -23.73 5.18
C TYR A 25 11.75 -23.62 4.55
N GLU A 26 12.38 -22.44 4.66
CA GLU A 26 13.77 -22.22 4.27
C GLU A 26 14.75 -22.41 5.45
N ALA A 27 14.33 -22.14 6.70
CA ALA A 27 15.10 -22.45 7.90
C ALA A 27 14.85 -23.89 8.38
N ARG A 28 15.22 -24.88 7.56
CA ARG A 28 15.39 -26.25 8.03
C ARG A 28 16.53 -26.29 9.07
N VAL A 29 16.17 -26.61 10.31
CA VAL A 29 16.99 -27.14 11.43
C VAL A 29 17.55 -26.12 12.45
N GLY A 30 17.05 -26.15 13.71
CA GLY A 30 17.83 -25.79 14.91
C GLY A 30 17.21 -24.79 15.92
N ASN A 31 17.92 -24.61 17.05
CA ASN A 31 17.67 -23.72 18.22
C ASN A 31 17.31 -22.25 17.89
N GLU A 32 17.40 -21.82 16.64
CA GLU A 32 17.17 -20.44 16.18
C GLU A 32 15.69 -20.02 16.30
N LEU A 33 14.73 -20.92 16.05
CA LEU A 33 13.31 -20.61 16.28
C LEU A 33 13.01 -20.38 17.76
N LEU A 34 13.67 -21.13 18.66
CA LEU A 34 13.56 -20.89 20.10
C LEU A 34 14.16 -19.52 20.45
N LYS A 35 15.32 -19.15 19.89
CA LYS A 35 15.91 -17.83 20.12
C LYS A 35 14.98 -16.69 19.71
N LEU A 36 14.31 -16.79 18.54
CA LEU A 36 13.27 -15.83 18.13
C LEU A 36 12.16 -15.73 19.16
N HIS A 37 11.62 -16.89 19.56
CA HIS A 37 10.50 -16.95 20.46
C HIS A 37 10.85 -16.43 21.87
N TYR A 38 12.08 -16.60 22.36
CA TYR A 38 12.46 -16.21 23.74
C TYR A 38 13.07 -14.82 23.87
N TRP A 39 13.79 -14.33 22.85
CA TRP A 39 14.57 -13.09 22.96
C TRP A 39 14.02 -11.95 22.11
N GLY A 40 13.29 -12.25 21.03
CA GLY A 40 12.68 -11.23 20.17
C GLY A 40 13.69 -10.32 19.46
N PRO A 41 13.21 -9.26 18.81
CA PRO A 41 14.07 -8.24 18.21
C PRO A 41 14.73 -7.36 19.28
N SER A 42 15.79 -6.66 18.89
CA SER A 42 16.38 -5.59 19.70
C SER A 42 15.33 -4.56 20.13
N ALA A 43 15.47 -4.01 21.33
CA ALA A 43 14.64 -2.91 21.81
C ALA A 43 14.91 -1.60 21.06
N GLU A 44 16.10 -1.49 20.48
CA GLU A 44 16.47 -0.40 19.57
C GLU A 44 16.16 -0.81 18.14
N VAL A 45 15.59 0.12 17.38
CA VAL A 45 15.21 -0.10 15.99
C VAL A 45 15.92 0.91 15.10
N THR A 46 16.29 0.48 13.90
CA THR A 46 16.84 1.37 12.89
C THR A 46 15.70 1.92 12.03
N THR A 47 15.70 3.21 11.72
CA THR A 47 14.65 3.82 10.87
C THR A 47 15.24 4.42 9.60
N PHE A 48 14.47 4.39 8.52
CA PHE A 48 14.89 4.92 7.23
C PHE A 48 13.87 5.90 6.65
N GLN A 49 14.37 6.92 5.95
CA GLN A 49 13.55 7.88 5.22
C GLN A 49 13.19 7.39 3.80
N CYS A 50 13.98 6.46 3.26
CA CYS A 50 13.74 5.79 2.00
C CYS A 50 14.16 4.32 2.09
N TYR A 51 13.48 3.44 1.37
CA TYR A 51 13.79 2.01 1.37
C TYR A 51 13.53 1.39 -0.01
N PHE A 52 14.51 0.65 -0.51
CA PHE A 52 14.44 -0.02 -1.80
C PHE A 52 14.07 -1.50 -1.62
N VAL A 53 12.93 -1.91 -2.17
CA VAL A 53 12.43 -3.30 -2.10
C VAL A 53 11.57 -3.59 -3.32
N ASN A 54 11.60 -4.82 -3.83
CA ASN A 54 10.82 -5.25 -5.00
C ASN A 54 10.99 -4.34 -6.24
N SER A 55 12.18 -3.74 -6.42
CA SER A 55 12.47 -2.74 -7.46
C SER A 55 11.71 -1.41 -7.35
N TYR A 56 11.05 -1.15 -6.22
CA TYR A 56 10.49 0.14 -5.85
C TYR A 56 11.43 0.89 -4.91
N ASN A 57 11.45 2.21 -5.02
CA ASN A 57 12.11 3.07 -4.05
C ASN A 57 11.02 3.82 -3.26
N PHE A 58 10.69 3.31 -2.09
CA PHE A 58 9.68 3.90 -1.22
C PHE A 58 10.28 5.03 -0.41
N HIS A 59 9.53 6.11 -0.27
CA HIS A 59 9.90 7.25 0.56
C HIS A 59 8.88 7.42 1.68
N THR A 60 9.32 7.80 2.88
CA THR A 60 8.39 8.24 3.92
C THR A 60 7.68 9.51 3.46
N LYS A 61 6.45 9.71 3.94
CA LYS A 61 5.67 10.93 3.69
C LYS A 61 6.46 12.19 4.03
N HIS A 62 7.20 12.15 5.14
CA HIS A 62 8.03 13.28 5.59
C HIS A 62 9.16 13.58 4.59
N TYR A 63 9.88 12.56 4.14
CA TYR A 63 10.98 12.72 3.19
C TYR A 63 10.53 13.19 1.80
N ASN A 64 9.29 12.91 1.40
CA ASN A 64 8.73 13.34 0.13
C ASN A 64 8.40 14.83 0.05
N VAL A 65 8.37 15.56 1.17
CA VAL A 65 8.05 17.00 1.15
C VAL A 65 9.09 17.74 0.30
N GLY A 66 8.62 18.45 -0.73
CA GLY A 66 9.49 19.20 -1.65
C GLY A 66 10.20 18.36 -2.73
N LYS A 67 9.90 17.05 -2.83
CA LYS A 67 10.41 16.19 -3.92
C LYS A 67 9.49 16.28 -5.15
N SER A 68 10.08 16.06 -6.32
CA SER A 68 9.34 16.03 -7.60
C SER A 68 8.49 14.77 -7.79
N THR A 69 8.83 13.68 -7.10
CA THR A 69 8.14 12.38 -7.19
C THR A 69 7.53 12.00 -5.86
N PHE A 70 6.25 11.60 -5.86
CA PHE A 70 5.52 11.24 -4.64
C PHE A 70 5.53 9.72 -4.40
N ASN A 71 6.67 9.20 -3.95
CA ASN A 71 6.96 7.77 -3.82
C ASN A 71 6.51 7.13 -2.48
N CYS A 72 5.57 7.74 -1.76
CA CYS A 72 5.12 7.27 -0.44
C CYS A 72 3.80 6.50 -0.48
N GLY A 73 3.19 6.30 -1.64
CA GLY A 73 1.98 5.51 -1.75
C GLY A 73 2.27 4.01 -1.70
N VAL A 74 1.47 3.31 -0.89
CA VAL A 74 1.61 1.87 -0.63
C VAL A 74 0.30 1.17 -0.95
N CYS A 75 0.40 0.04 -1.63
CA CYS A 75 -0.68 -0.91 -1.85
C CYS A 75 -0.27 -2.28 -1.32
N VAL A 76 -1.17 -2.95 -0.62
CA VAL A 76 -1.06 -4.38 -0.31
C VAL A 76 -2.19 -5.09 -1.03
N LYS A 77 -1.82 -6.09 -1.83
CA LYS A 77 -2.81 -6.88 -2.56
C LYS A 77 -3.57 -7.76 -1.58
N SER A 78 -4.88 -7.82 -1.72
CA SER A 78 -5.64 -8.81 -0.97
C SER A 78 -5.27 -10.22 -1.43
N SER A 79 -5.05 -11.13 -0.49
CA SER A 79 -4.85 -12.55 -0.79
C SER A 79 -6.20 -13.27 -0.76
N SER A 80 -6.32 -14.33 -1.56
CA SER A 80 -7.52 -15.18 -1.65
C SER A 80 -7.96 -15.80 -0.31
N TYR A 81 -7.12 -15.79 0.72
CA TYR A 81 -7.41 -16.35 2.05
C TYR A 81 -8.15 -15.40 2.98
N THR A 82 -8.10 -14.08 2.74
CA THR A 82 -8.66 -13.08 3.67
C THR A 82 -10.14 -12.78 3.45
N ASN A 83 -10.79 -13.41 2.46
CA ASN A 83 -12.18 -13.14 2.05
C ASN A 83 -12.49 -11.65 1.83
N THR A 84 -11.48 -10.83 1.54
CA THR A 84 -11.66 -9.43 1.16
C THR A 84 -11.35 -9.29 -0.33
N ASP A 85 -12.31 -8.90 -1.15
CA ASP A 85 -12.13 -8.76 -2.60
C ASP A 85 -11.37 -7.47 -3.00
N SER A 86 -10.74 -6.78 -2.05
CA SER A 86 -10.24 -5.43 -2.27
C SER A 86 -8.85 -5.20 -1.66
N ASP A 87 -7.97 -4.65 -2.49
CA ASP A 87 -6.63 -4.23 -2.09
C ASP A 87 -6.68 -3.10 -1.04
N PHE A 88 -5.64 -3.04 -0.22
CA PHE A 88 -5.47 -2.01 0.80
C PHE A 88 -4.53 -0.91 0.30
N TYR A 89 -4.90 0.34 0.51
CA TYR A 89 -4.15 1.51 0.04
C TYR A 89 -3.82 2.46 1.20
N GLY A 90 -2.61 2.99 1.21
CA GLY A 90 -2.14 3.82 2.30
C GLY A 90 -0.92 4.67 1.96
N ILE A 91 -0.52 5.48 2.94
CA ILE A 91 0.69 6.32 2.86
C ILE A 91 1.74 5.79 3.81
N LEU A 92 2.95 5.57 3.31
CA LEU A 92 4.12 5.22 4.11
C LEU A 92 4.51 6.38 5.02
N GLU A 93 4.48 6.17 6.33
CA GLU A 93 4.86 7.16 7.33
C GLU A 93 6.26 6.88 7.87
N GLU A 94 6.57 5.63 8.20
CA GLU A 94 7.86 5.22 8.77
C GLU A 94 8.35 3.90 8.17
N VAL A 95 9.66 3.77 8.01
CA VAL A 95 10.33 2.50 7.72
C VAL A 95 11.14 2.11 8.95
N ILE A 96 10.91 0.91 9.46
CA ILE A 96 11.53 0.40 10.69
C ILE A 96 12.19 -0.94 10.37
N GLN A 97 13.47 -1.06 10.65
CA GLN A 97 14.21 -2.32 10.60
C GLN A 97 14.38 -2.86 12.01
N LEU A 98 13.97 -4.11 12.17
CA LEU A 98 14.15 -4.91 13.37
C LEU A 98 15.37 -5.81 13.18
N ASP A 99 16.31 -5.66 14.11
CA ASP A 99 17.52 -6.49 14.18
C ASP A 99 17.35 -7.59 15.23
N TYR A 100 17.71 -8.83 14.88
CA TYR A 100 17.68 -9.97 15.78
C TYR A 100 19.12 -10.36 16.16
N PRO A 101 19.64 -9.88 17.29
CA PRO A 101 21.07 -9.97 17.60
C PRO A 101 21.59 -11.41 17.76
N LEU A 102 20.70 -12.36 18.07
CA LEU A 102 21.06 -13.77 18.27
C LEU A 102 21.03 -14.61 16.99
N ILE A 103 20.56 -14.03 15.87
CA ILE A 103 20.40 -14.71 14.59
C ILE A 103 21.17 -13.92 13.53
N PRO A 104 22.35 -14.42 13.11
CA PRO A 104 23.15 -13.74 12.10
C PRO A 104 22.34 -13.47 10.83
N ASN A 105 22.46 -12.25 10.31
CA ASN A 105 21.83 -11.79 9.05
C ASN A 105 20.29 -11.79 9.04
N MET A 106 19.63 -11.91 10.20
CA MET A 106 18.17 -11.78 10.28
C MET A 106 17.77 -10.32 10.53
N GLN A 107 17.21 -9.70 9.48
CA GLN A 107 16.66 -8.35 9.51
C GLN A 107 15.24 -8.37 8.94
N ILE A 108 14.30 -7.81 9.69
CA ILE A 108 12.91 -7.67 9.24
C ILE A 108 12.64 -6.18 9.06
N VAL A 109 12.15 -5.78 7.88
CA VAL A 109 11.78 -4.40 7.62
C VAL A 109 10.27 -4.26 7.57
N LEU A 110 9.76 -3.40 8.44
CA LEU A 110 8.36 -3.06 8.57
C LEU A 110 8.10 -1.66 8.02
N PHE A 111 7.00 -1.53 7.31
CA PHE A 111 6.46 -0.25 6.88
C PHE A 111 5.28 0.10 7.76
N LYS A 112 5.35 1.26 8.42
CA LYS A 112 4.21 1.87 9.08
C LYS A 112 3.46 2.72 8.07
N CYS A 113 2.21 2.38 7.84
CA CYS A 113 1.36 3.00 6.86
C CYS A 113 0.10 3.57 7.51
N ARG A 114 -0.29 4.76 7.06
CA ARG A 114 -1.61 5.30 7.31
C ARG A 114 -2.57 4.82 6.23
N TRP A 115 -3.44 3.89 6.60
CA TRP A 115 -4.36 3.22 5.69
C TRP A 115 -5.65 4.01 5.45
N VAL A 116 -6.14 3.91 4.21
CA VAL A 116 -7.48 4.34 3.80
C VAL A 116 -8.48 3.27 4.26
N ASP A 117 -9.64 3.71 4.75
CA ASP A 117 -10.74 2.79 5.06
C ASP A 117 -11.29 2.17 3.75
N PRO A 118 -11.14 0.84 3.53
CA PRO A 118 -11.52 0.20 2.27
C PRO A 118 -13.04 0.16 2.08
N VAL A 119 -13.84 0.32 3.14
CA VAL A 119 -15.30 0.25 3.06
C VAL A 119 -15.91 1.64 2.84
N ARG A 120 -15.40 2.65 3.54
CA ARG A 120 -16.02 3.99 3.58
C ARG A 120 -15.31 5.03 2.72
N SER A 121 -14.06 4.77 2.35
CA SER A 121 -13.15 5.75 1.76
C SER A 121 -12.50 5.27 0.47
N MET A 122 -13.03 4.21 -0.12
CA MET A 122 -12.56 3.66 -1.38
C MET A 122 -13.74 3.42 -2.32
N LYS A 123 -13.54 3.67 -3.60
CA LYS A 123 -14.46 3.32 -4.68
C LYS A 123 -13.68 2.58 -5.75
N VAL A 124 -14.26 1.50 -6.25
CA VAL A 124 -13.70 0.74 -7.36
C VAL A 124 -14.70 0.79 -8.50
N HIS A 125 -14.27 1.27 -9.67
CA HIS A 125 -15.12 1.30 -10.84
C HIS A 125 -15.38 -0.14 -11.33
N PRO A 126 -16.65 -0.58 -11.45
CA PRO A 126 -16.98 -1.99 -11.66
C PRO A 126 -16.49 -2.56 -12.99
N ARG A 127 -16.34 -1.72 -14.02
CA ARG A 127 -15.92 -2.15 -15.37
C ARG A 127 -14.42 -2.03 -15.63
N TYR A 128 -13.77 -1.07 -14.98
CA TYR A 128 -12.40 -0.65 -15.34
C TYR A 128 -11.42 -0.90 -14.20
N HIS A 129 -11.92 -1.29 -13.02
CA HIS A 129 -11.12 -1.49 -11.81
C HIS A 129 -10.25 -0.28 -11.43
N LEU A 130 -10.63 0.92 -11.88
CA LEU A 130 -10.07 2.17 -11.42
C LEU A 130 -10.43 2.36 -9.96
N VAL A 131 -9.45 2.72 -9.14
CA VAL A 131 -9.61 2.86 -7.70
C VAL A 131 -9.49 4.33 -7.34
N ASP A 132 -10.47 4.83 -6.59
CA ASP A 132 -10.46 6.16 -6.01
C ASP A 132 -10.44 6.06 -4.50
N VAL A 133 -9.60 6.86 -3.87
CA VAL A 133 -9.43 6.89 -2.42
C VAL A 133 -9.70 8.26 -1.84
N ASN A 134 -10.16 8.28 -0.59
CA ASN A 134 -10.38 9.49 0.18
C ASN A 134 -9.62 9.42 1.52
N PHE A 135 -8.61 10.27 1.68
CA PHE A 135 -7.77 10.26 2.88
C PHE A 135 -8.35 10.96 4.11
N LYS A 136 -9.55 11.58 4.02
CA LYS A 136 -10.17 12.28 5.16
C LYS A 136 -10.65 11.34 6.27
N LYS A 137 -11.01 10.12 5.91
CA LYS A 137 -11.45 9.09 6.85
C LYS A 137 -10.42 7.97 6.88
N VAL A 138 -9.62 7.99 7.94
CA VAL A 138 -8.55 7.01 8.20
C VAL A 138 -9.16 5.70 8.70
N TYR A 139 -8.57 4.58 8.28
CA TYR A 139 -8.93 3.27 8.79
C TYR A 139 -8.61 3.20 10.29
N GLN A 140 -9.62 2.94 11.12
CA GLN A 140 -9.51 3.00 12.58
C GLN A 140 -8.95 1.72 13.21
N LYS A 141 -8.80 0.63 12.45
CA LYS A 141 -8.21 -0.60 12.97
C LYS A 141 -6.72 -0.36 13.21
N ASN A 142 -6.22 -0.82 14.36
CA ASN A 142 -4.88 -0.51 14.85
C ASN A 142 -3.74 -1.21 14.05
N GLU A 143 -3.98 -1.67 12.83
CA GLU A 143 -3.03 -2.40 11.98
C GLU A 143 -2.29 -1.43 11.05
N SER A 144 -1.30 -0.73 11.58
CA SER A 144 -0.52 0.22 10.77
C SER A 144 0.68 -0.42 10.07
N PHE A 145 1.08 -1.63 10.44
CA PHE A 145 2.34 -2.22 9.98
C PHE A 145 2.15 -3.35 8.97
N ILE A 146 3.00 -3.35 7.95
CA ILE A 146 3.15 -4.44 6.97
C ILE A 146 4.63 -4.75 6.79
N LEU A 147 4.94 -5.88 6.17
CA LEU A 147 6.31 -6.14 5.73
C LEU A 147 6.62 -5.36 4.46
N ALA A 148 7.83 -4.83 4.38
CA ALA A 148 8.29 -4.11 3.19
C ALA A 148 8.13 -4.97 1.91
N GLN A 149 8.32 -6.29 2.01
CA GLN A 149 8.20 -7.25 0.91
C GLN A 149 6.77 -7.39 0.37
N GLN A 150 5.74 -7.07 1.15
CA GLN A 150 4.34 -7.13 0.72
C GLN A 150 3.90 -5.85 -0.01
N ALA A 151 4.69 -4.78 0.08
CA ALA A 151 4.34 -3.48 -0.45
C ALA A 151 4.52 -3.40 -1.97
N VAL A 152 3.52 -2.86 -2.63
CA VAL A 152 3.55 -2.39 -4.03
C VAL A 152 3.45 -0.87 -4.02
N GLN A 153 4.24 -0.20 -4.87
CA GLN A 153 4.21 1.25 -4.94
C GLN A 153 3.03 1.73 -5.79
N VAL A 154 2.34 2.75 -5.28
CA VAL A 154 1.29 3.47 -6.00
C VAL A 154 1.52 4.97 -5.89
N TYR A 155 1.00 5.74 -6.84
CA TYR A 155 0.89 7.18 -6.68
C TYR A 155 -0.58 7.60 -6.71
N TYR A 156 -0.87 8.71 -6.04
CA TYR A 156 -2.20 9.29 -5.95
C TYR A 156 -2.24 10.57 -6.75
N THR A 157 -3.27 10.73 -7.58
CA THR A 157 -3.47 11.95 -8.38
C THR A 157 -4.82 12.56 -8.08
N GLU A 158 -4.84 13.89 -7.96
CA GLU A 158 -6.06 14.65 -7.81
C GLU A 158 -6.81 14.73 -9.14
N TYR A 159 -8.13 14.82 -9.06
CA TYR A 159 -8.95 15.07 -10.24
C TYR A 159 -8.83 16.53 -10.69
N PRO A 160 -8.73 16.80 -12.01
CA PRO A 160 -8.79 18.17 -12.54
C PRO A 160 -10.13 18.87 -12.24
N SER A 161 -11.19 18.10 -11.99
CA SER A 161 -12.53 18.63 -11.74
C SER A 161 -12.63 19.22 -10.33
N MET A 162 -12.91 20.52 -10.26
CA MET A 162 -13.17 21.25 -9.01
C MET A 162 -14.58 21.03 -8.43
N LYS A 163 -15.36 20.06 -8.96
CA LYS A 163 -16.68 19.73 -8.42
C LYS A 163 -16.52 19.25 -6.97
N ARG A 164 -17.29 19.82 -6.03
CA ARG A 164 -17.17 19.54 -4.57
C ARG A 164 -17.22 18.06 -4.19
N ASN A 165 -17.86 17.21 -4.99
CA ASN A 165 -17.95 15.78 -4.75
C ASN A 165 -16.70 14.98 -5.20
N LYS A 166 -15.77 15.60 -5.95
CA LYS A 166 -14.54 14.97 -6.46
C LYS A 166 -13.26 15.55 -5.85
N VAL A 167 -13.28 16.77 -5.28
CA VAL A 167 -12.08 17.45 -4.74
C VAL A 167 -11.37 16.69 -3.60
N ASP A 168 -12.10 15.86 -2.85
CA ASP A 168 -11.54 15.08 -1.74
C ASP A 168 -11.12 13.66 -2.16
N TRP A 169 -11.30 13.32 -3.44
CA TRP A 169 -11.01 12.01 -3.99
C TRP A 169 -9.75 12.09 -4.85
N GLN A 170 -8.90 11.08 -4.72
CA GLN A 170 -7.71 10.92 -5.53
C GLN A 170 -7.78 9.58 -6.26
N ALA A 171 -7.48 9.58 -7.54
CA ALA A 171 -7.33 8.36 -8.32
C ALA A 171 -6.01 7.68 -7.96
N VAL A 172 -6.04 6.35 -7.86
CA VAL A 172 -4.87 5.53 -7.56
C VAL A 172 -4.28 4.98 -8.84
N CYS A 173 -2.97 5.14 -9.00
CA CYS A 173 -2.24 4.58 -10.11
C CYS A 173 -1.15 3.64 -9.60
N LYS A 174 -1.26 2.36 -9.96
CA LYS A 174 -0.26 1.34 -9.61
C LYS A 174 0.98 1.54 -10.47
N ILE A 175 2.15 1.53 -9.84
CA ILE A 175 3.42 1.70 -10.55
C ILE A 175 3.88 0.32 -11.04
N LYS A 176 4.08 0.18 -12.35
CA LYS A 176 4.77 -1.00 -12.91
C LYS A 176 6.27 -0.85 -12.67
N THR A 177 6.92 -1.88 -12.15
CA THR A 177 8.39 -1.85 -11.98
C THR A 177 9.07 -1.86 -13.35
N ARG A 178 10.15 -1.08 -13.50
CA ARG A 178 10.90 -1.00 -14.77
C ARG A 178 11.59 -2.32 -15.20
N ARG A 179 11.57 -3.36 -14.37
CA ARG A 179 12.28 -4.63 -14.60
C ARG A 179 11.38 -5.83 -14.91
N VAL A 180 10.04 -5.67 -14.85
CA VAL A 180 9.11 -6.74 -15.23
C VAL A 180 8.64 -6.46 -16.66
N ILE A 181 9.09 -7.27 -17.61
CA ILE A 181 8.45 -7.38 -18.92
C ILE A 181 7.18 -8.20 -18.68
N ASP A 182 6.05 -7.53 -18.65
CA ASP A 182 4.74 -8.15 -18.56
C ASP A 182 4.41 -8.73 -19.94
N ASP A 183 4.44 -10.05 -20.08
CA ASP A 183 4.08 -10.77 -21.31
C ASP A 183 2.56 -10.81 -21.54
N SER A 184 1.77 -10.14 -20.67
CA SER A 184 0.32 -10.03 -20.84
C SER A 184 -0.03 -8.86 -21.77
N TRP A 185 -0.53 -9.21 -22.96
CA TRP A 185 -0.95 -8.29 -24.03
C TRP A 185 -2.19 -7.43 -23.72
N TRP A 186 -2.60 -7.31 -22.46
CA TRP A 186 -3.64 -6.37 -22.06
C TRP A 186 -2.99 -5.01 -21.77
N THR A 187 -2.78 -4.25 -22.84
CA THR A 187 -2.42 -2.84 -22.72
C THR A 187 -3.54 -2.15 -21.93
N GLU A 188 -3.25 -1.64 -20.73
CA GLU A 188 -4.13 -0.72 -20.02
C GLU A 188 -4.25 0.54 -20.88
N VAL A 189 -5.28 0.60 -21.72
CA VAL A 189 -5.58 1.78 -22.53
C VAL A 189 -6.02 2.87 -21.57
N ALA A 190 -5.35 4.03 -21.59
CA ALA A 190 -5.78 5.19 -20.83
C ALA A 190 -7.14 5.66 -21.37
N PHE A 191 -8.19 5.52 -20.59
CA PHE A 191 -9.53 6.01 -20.95
C PHE A 191 -9.71 7.43 -20.38
N GLN A 192 -9.97 8.41 -21.25
CA GLN A 192 -10.44 9.73 -20.86
C GLN A 192 -11.97 9.74 -20.92
N GLU A 193 -12.64 10.14 -19.83
CA GLU A 193 -14.07 10.46 -19.86
C GLU A 193 -14.27 11.79 -20.60
N ASP A 194 -14.72 11.74 -21.85
CA ASP A 194 -15.34 12.90 -22.49
C ASP A 194 -16.78 13.03 -21.97
N GLU A 195 -16.99 13.80 -20.88
CA GLU A 195 -18.32 14.34 -20.57
C GLU A 195 -18.69 15.35 -21.68
N THR A 196 -19.16 14.87 -22.83
CA THR A 196 -19.78 15.72 -23.85
C THR A 196 -21.16 16.13 -23.36
N VAL A 197 -21.27 17.38 -22.90
CA VAL A 197 -22.58 18.04 -22.78
C VAL A 197 -23.15 18.09 -24.20
N PRO A 198 -24.39 17.60 -24.46
CA PRO A 198 -24.95 17.69 -25.79
C PRO A 198 -25.11 19.16 -26.15
N THR A 199 -24.43 19.59 -27.22
CA THR A 199 -24.58 20.92 -27.78
C THR A 199 -26.06 21.15 -28.11
N PRO A 200 -26.71 22.22 -27.61
CA PRO A 200 -28.09 22.48 -27.97
C PRO A 200 -28.17 22.68 -29.48
N GLN A 201 -29.07 21.93 -30.13
CA GLN A 201 -29.35 22.08 -31.55
C GLN A 201 -29.88 23.50 -31.78
N VAL A 202 -29.09 24.32 -32.47
CA VAL A 202 -29.54 25.63 -32.95
C VAL A 202 -30.57 25.37 -34.04
N LEU A 203 -31.84 25.54 -33.69
CA LEU A 203 -32.93 25.57 -34.66
C LEU A 203 -32.72 26.80 -35.55
N THR A 204 -32.15 26.62 -36.74
CA THR A 204 -32.13 27.66 -37.76
C THR A 204 -33.56 27.90 -38.24
N ARG A 205 -34.18 28.92 -37.65
CA ARG A 205 -35.45 29.45 -38.11
C ARG A 205 -35.17 30.28 -39.36
N THR A 206 -35.27 29.68 -40.54
CA THR A 206 -35.30 30.43 -41.80
C THR A 206 -36.50 31.39 -41.76
N ARG A 207 -36.24 32.69 -41.83
CA ARG A 207 -37.26 33.71 -42.07
C ARG A 207 -37.24 34.08 -43.54
N LEU A 208 -38.41 33.89 -44.14
CA LEU A 208 -38.91 34.27 -45.48
C LEU A 208 -38.35 33.48 -46.65
#